data_AF-A0A8J2V221-F1
#
_entry.id   AF-A0A8J2V221-F1
#
_cell.length_a   1.000
_cell.length_b   1.000
_cell.length_c   1.000
_cell.angle_alpha   90.00
_cell.angle_beta   90.00
_cell.angle_gamma   90.00
#
_symmetry.space_group_name_H-M   'P 1'
#
loop_
_entity.id
_entity.type
_entity.pdbx_description
1 polymer ?
#
loop_
_entity_poly.entity_id
_entity_poly.type
_entity_poly.pdbx_seq_one_letter_code
_entity_poly.pdbx_strand_id
1 'polypeptide(L)'
;MLSTDNWCIKVAERVYGPYSTDQLETFAEQGRLGPQSLVAPAGGKMWRAAKQYPNIAEILEGGRTETITAEQVARSIHKKPGEREDPEIANFLVIFDVVSGAASRLEHVIRNLGPAFRVTDNVWAVSSDQTLMGLKNLLTPHLQVREPVFIVDSTRGRSIWQNFPPEQHSKMIKAWLPR
;
A
#
# COMPACT_ATOMS: atom_id res chain seq x y z
N MET A 1 15.83 5.70 5.70
CA MET A 1 16.30 4.30 5.66
C MET A 1 15.06 3.43 5.66
N LEU A 2 14.78 2.69 4.59
CA LEU A 2 13.68 1.71 4.61
C LEU A 2 14.21 0.50 5.39
N SER A 3 13.71 0.29 6.60
CA SER A 3 14.11 -0.88 7.39
C SER A 3 13.78 -2.15 6.63
N THR A 4 14.72 -3.09 6.56
CA THR A 4 14.65 -4.40 5.90
C THR A 4 13.65 -5.36 6.56
N ASP A 5 12.69 -4.84 7.30
CA ASP A 5 11.79 -5.58 8.18
C ASP A 5 10.53 -6.07 7.44
N ASN A 6 10.38 -5.69 6.18
CA ASN A 6 9.24 -6.00 5.34
C ASN A 6 9.67 -6.91 4.18
N TRP A 7 8.94 -7.98 3.94
CA TRP A 7 9.27 -9.04 2.99
C TRP A 7 8.10 -9.39 2.08
N CYS A 8 8.39 -9.65 0.82
CA CYS A 8 7.43 -10.20 -0.13
C CYS A 8 7.73 -11.68 -0.35
N ILE A 9 6.68 -12.50 -0.45
CA ILE A 9 6.77 -13.93 -0.80
C ILE A 9 6.15 -14.13 -2.19
N LYS A 10 6.84 -14.86 -3.08
CA LYS A 10 6.30 -15.28 -4.38
C LYS A 10 5.87 -16.73 -4.33
N VAL A 11 4.59 -16.99 -4.63
CA VAL A 11 4.01 -18.34 -4.76
C VAL A 11 3.44 -18.48 -6.16
N ALA A 12 3.97 -19.44 -6.93
CA ALA A 12 3.75 -19.50 -8.37
C ALA A 12 4.06 -18.13 -9.02
N GLU A 13 3.08 -17.48 -9.65
CA GLU A 13 3.22 -16.14 -10.26
C GLU A 13 2.56 -15.01 -9.44
N ARG A 14 2.13 -15.29 -8.21
CA ARG A 14 1.52 -14.29 -7.34
C ARG A 14 2.50 -13.83 -6.27
N VAL A 15 2.57 -12.51 -6.10
CA VAL A 15 3.37 -11.85 -5.07
C VAL A 15 2.46 -11.46 -3.91
N TYR A 16 2.87 -11.82 -2.70
CA TYR A 16 2.17 -11.55 -1.46
C TYR A 16 3.06 -10.74 -0.51
N GLY A 17 2.46 -9.90 0.32
CA GLY A 17 3.16 -9.01 1.26
C GLY A 17 2.87 -7.52 0.97
N PRO A 18 3.68 -6.59 1.51
CA PRO A 18 4.81 -6.83 2.41
C PRO A 18 4.36 -7.40 3.76
N TYR A 19 5.09 -8.39 4.26
CA TYR A 19 4.91 -9.02 5.56
C TYR A 19 6.06 -8.63 6.49
N SER A 20 5.78 -8.42 7.77
CA SER A 20 6.84 -8.24 8.76
C SER A 20 7.62 -9.53 8.98
N THR A 21 8.83 -9.43 9.56
CA THR A 21 9.60 -10.60 10.01
C THR A 21 8.78 -11.51 10.93
N ASP A 22 8.04 -10.96 11.89
CA ASP A 22 7.17 -11.72 12.81
C ASP A 22 6.09 -12.53 12.06
N GLN A 23 5.54 -11.96 10.98
CA GLN A 23 4.57 -12.67 10.14
C GLN A 23 5.22 -13.81 9.35
N LEU A 24 6.47 -13.64 8.90
CA LEU A 24 7.21 -14.72 8.25
C LEU A 24 7.50 -15.88 9.21
N GLU A 25 7.82 -15.59 10.46
CA GLU A 25 8.01 -16.60 11.51
C GLU A 25 6.74 -17.42 11.72
N THR A 26 5.60 -16.75 11.89
CA THR A 26 4.29 -17.42 11.95
C THR A 26 4.02 -18.28 10.70
N PHE A 27 4.46 -17.86 9.51
CA PHE A 27 4.28 -18.64 8.28
C PHE A 27 5.23 -19.85 8.19
N ALA A 28 6.43 -19.74 8.75
CA ALA A 28 7.37 -20.86 8.85
C ALA A 28 6.82 -21.95 9.77
N GLU A 29 6.29 -21.56 10.93
CA GLU A 29 5.62 -22.47 11.88
C GLU A 29 4.41 -23.18 11.26
N GLN A 30 3.61 -22.45 10.47
CA GLN A 30 2.44 -22.99 9.78
C GLN A 30 2.78 -23.83 8.54
N GLY A 31 4.07 -24.01 8.21
CA GLY A 31 4.51 -24.71 7.00
C GLY A 31 4.18 -24.01 5.68
N ARG A 32 3.79 -22.73 5.74
CA ARG A 32 3.45 -21.89 4.58
C ARG A 32 4.67 -21.20 3.96
N LEU A 33 5.75 -21.08 4.72
CA LEU A 33 7.07 -20.61 4.29
C LEU A 33 8.08 -21.75 4.48
N GLY A 34 8.76 -22.16 3.41
CA GLY A 34 9.79 -23.20 3.45
C GLY A 34 11.14 -22.72 2.90
N PRO A 35 12.21 -23.53 3.04
CA PRO A 35 13.56 -23.14 2.62
C PRO A 35 13.72 -22.75 1.15
N GLN A 36 12.85 -23.29 0.29
CA GLN A 36 12.83 -23.02 -1.16
C GLN A 36 11.79 -21.96 -1.55
N SER A 37 11.01 -21.44 -0.61
CA SER A 37 10.07 -20.36 -0.87
C SER A 37 10.83 -19.14 -1.39
N LEU A 38 10.33 -18.52 -2.46
CA LEU A 38 10.94 -17.34 -3.04
C LEU A 38 10.51 -16.12 -2.23
N VAL A 39 11.49 -15.40 -1.69
CA VAL A 39 11.29 -14.18 -0.91
C VAL A 39 12.18 -13.06 -1.41
N ALA A 40 11.76 -11.82 -1.17
CA ALA A 40 12.53 -10.62 -1.46
C ALA A 40 12.24 -9.56 -0.37
N PRO A 41 13.23 -8.74 0.04
CA PRO A 41 12.95 -7.56 0.84
C PRO A 41 11.95 -6.64 0.11
N ALA A 42 11.10 -5.94 0.85
CA ALA A 42 10.14 -5.00 0.28
C ALA A 42 10.86 -3.92 -0.54
N GLY A 43 10.48 -3.77 -1.81
CA GLY A 43 11.15 -2.91 -2.79
C GLY A 43 12.41 -3.53 -3.43
N GLY A 44 12.80 -4.73 -3.02
CA GLY A 44 13.88 -5.50 -3.64
C GLY A 44 13.48 -6.06 -5.00
N LYS A 45 14.42 -6.03 -5.96
CA LYS A 45 14.22 -6.56 -7.32
C LYS A 45 14.65 -8.03 -7.48
N MET A 46 15.37 -8.57 -6.50
CA MET A 46 15.91 -9.92 -6.55
C MET A 46 15.11 -10.86 -5.68
N TRP A 47 14.50 -11.87 -6.31
CA TRP A 47 13.89 -13.01 -5.63
C TRP A 47 14.95 -14.06 -5.34
N ARG A 48 15.00 -14.53 -4.09
CA ARG A 48 15.93 -15.57 -3.66
C ARG A 48 15.20 -16.59 -2.79
N ALA A 49 15.75 -17.79 -2.70
CA ALA A 49 15.20 -18.80 -1.80
C ALA A 49 15.35 -18.31 -0.34
N ALA A 50 14.35 -18.56 0.49
CA ALA A 50 14.30 -18.12 1.88
C ALA A 50 15.57 -18.49 2.67
N LYS A 51 16.13 -19.69 2.44
CA LYS A 51 17.40 -20.14 3.04
C LYS A 51 18.63 -19.31 2.68
N GLN A 52 18.57 -18.50 1.63
CA GLN A 52 19.71 -17.67 1.19
C GLN A 52 19.79 -16.34 1.95
N TYR A 53 18.76 -16.00 2.73
CA TYR A 53 18.76 -14.85 3.62
C TYR A 53 19.06 -15.33 5.04
N PRO A 54 20.19 -14.92 5.66
CA PRO A 54 20.58 -15.41 6.98
C PRO A 54 19.48 -15.24 8.04
N ASN A 55 18.81 -14.09 8.04
CA ASN A 55 17.73 -13.77 8.98
C ASN A 55 16.47 -14.63 8.79
N ILE A 56 16.22 -15.17 7.59
CA ILE A 56 15.08 -16.06 7.33
C ILE A 56 15.49 -17.52 7.48
N ALA A 57 16.73 -17.86 7.17
CA ALA A 57 17.29 -19.19 7.42
C ALA A 57 17.21 -19.52 8.91
N GLU A 58 17.54 -18.58 9.80
CA GLU A 58 17.43 -18.74 11.25
C GLU A 58 15.98 -19.04 11.69
N ILE A 59 15.00 -18.30 11.15
CA ILE A 59 13.56 -18.53 11.41
C ILE A 59 13.12 -19.94 10.95
N LEU A 60 13.61 -20.39 9.80
CA LEU A 60 13.27 -21.70 9.24
C LEU A 60 13.94 -22.86 10.01
N GLU A 61 15.11 -22.62 10.59
CA GLU A 61 15.85 -23.59 11.40
C GLU A 61 15.32 -23.66 12.84
N GLY A 62 14.79 -22.56 13.37
CA GLY A 62 14.17 -22.45 14.70
C GLY A 62 12.83 -23.20 14.86
N GLY A 63 12.23 -23.70 13.77
CA GLY A 63 10.93 -24.40 13.76
C GLY A 63 10.92 -25.83 14.34
N ARG A 64 11.79 -26.15 15.30
CA ARG A 64 11.73 -27.41 16.06
C ARG A 64 11.69 -27.13 17.56
N THR A 65 10.46 -27.18 18.07
CA THR A 65 10.06 -27.17 19.49
C THR A 65 9.65 -25.80 19.98
N GLU A 66 8.34 -25.51 19.97
CA GLU A 66 7.66 -24.96 21.15
C GLU A 66 6.15 -25.18 21.04
N THR A 67 5.58 -25.72 22.13
CA THR A 67 4.17 -26.09 22.24
C THR A 67 3.38 -24.83 22.56
N ILE A 68 2.60 -24.33 21.61
CA ILE A 68 1.74 -23.15 21.82
C ILE A 68 0.72 -23.47 22.91
N THR A 69 0.79 -22.78 24.05
CA THR A 69 -0.24 -22.86 25.10
C THR A 69 -1.44 -21.99 24.74
N ALA A 70 -2.64 -22.46 25.10
CA ALA A 70 -3.94 -21.85 24.79
C ALA A 70 -4.10 -20.38 25.27
N GLU A 71 -3.21 -19.90 26.13
CA GLU A 71 -3.22 -18.54 26.68
C GLU A 71 -2.72 -17.46 25.69
N GLN A 72 -1.87 -17.82 24.72
CA GLN A 72 -1.37 -16.86 23.71
C GLN A 72 -2.40 -16.57 22.60
N VAL A 73 -3.29 -17.52 22.30
CA VAL A 73 -4.40 -17.33 21.34
C VAL A 73 -5.44 -16.33 21.89
N ALA A 74 -5.66 -16.32 23.20
CA ALA A 74 -6.67 -15.46 23.85
C ALA A 74 -6.35 -13.96 23.80
N ARG A 75 -5.07 -13.57 23.70
CA ARG A 75 -4.64 -12.17 23.66
C ARG A 75 -4.81 -11.51 22.28
N SER A 76 -4.83 -12.28 21.20
CA SER A 76 -5.00 -11.74 19.84
C SER A 76 -6.47 -11.39 19.51
N ILE A 77 -7.42 -11.75 20.38
CA ILE A 77 -8.86 -11.56 20.18
C ILE A 77 -9.36 -10.22 20.75
N HIS A 78 -8.54 -9.49 21.52
CA HIS A 78 -8.97 -8.33 22.31
C HIS A 78 -8.53 -6.95 21.76
N LYS A 79 -8.49 -6.76 20.43
CA LYS A 79 -8.45 -5.39 19.87
C LYS A 79 -9.85 -4.98 19.45
N LYS A 80 -10.51 -4.19 20.30
CA LYS A 80 -11.82 -3.57 20.02
C LYS A 80 -11.77 -2.80 18.68
N PRO A 81 -12.70 -3.03 17.75
CA PRO A 81 -12.85 -2.20 16.56
C PRO A 81 -13.64 -0.93 16.91
N GLY A 82 -13.01 0.23 16.75
CA GLY A 82 -13.57 1.57 16.98
C GLY A 82 -12.93 2.22 18.21
N GLU A 83 -12.30 3.38 18.15
CA GLU A 83 -12.13 4.39 17.10
C GLU A 83 -10.71 4.33 16.54
N ARG A 84 -10.54 4.40 15.21
CA ARG A 84 -9.22 4.71 14.65
C ARG A 84 -9.07 6.22 14.82
N GLU A 85 -8.14 6.67 15.66
CA GLU A 85 -7.66 8.04 15.60
C GLU A 85 -7.31 8.34 14.14
N ASP A 86 -7.79 9.48 13.64
CA ASP A 86 -7.58 9.86 12.25
C ASP A 86 -6.06 9.95 12.05
N PRO A 87 -5.45 9.06 11.26
CA PRO A 87 -4.00 8.97 11.24
C PRO A 87 -3.43 10.27 10.65
N GLU A 88 -2.36 10.76 11.27
CA GLU A 88 -1.69 12.00 10.87
C GLU A 88 -1.23 11.95 9.40
N ILE A 89 -0.81 10.76 8.96
CA ILE A 89 -0.44 10.47 7.57
C ILE A 89 -1.55 9.65 6.90
N ALA A 90 -1.96 10.07 5.71
CA ALA A 90 -2.91 9.34 4.88
C ALA A 90 -2.31 8.86 3.57
N ASN A 91 -2.87 7.75 3.07
CA ASN A 91 -2.46 7.13 1.81
C ASN A 91 -3.45 7.54 0.73
N PHE A 92 -2.94 8.20 -0.30
CA PHE A 92 -3.69 8.68 -1.43
C PHE A 92 -3.40 7.87 -2.69
N LEU A 93 -4.44 7.64 -3.49
CA LEU A 93 -4.29 7.32 -4.91
C LEU A 93 -4.66 8.54 -5.73
N VAL A 94 -3.76 8.96 -6.62
CA VAL A 94 -3.99 10.05 -7.57
C VAL A 94 -4.05 9.45 -8.97
N ILE A 95 -5.22 9.54 -9.59
CA ILE A 95 -5.54 8.89 -10.86
C ILE A 95 -5.75 9.99 -11.90
N PHE A 96 -4.93 9.97 -12.94
CA PHE A 96 -5.04 10.85 -14.10
C PHE A 96 -5.68 10.11 -15.27
N ASP A 97 -6.34 10.83 -16.17
CA ASP A 97 -6.75 10.28 -17.47
C ASP A 97 -5.55 10.15 -18.41
N VAL A 98 -5.67 9.23 -19.37
CA VAL A 98 -4.59 8.77 -20.23
C VAL A 98 -4.26 9.82 -21.28
N VAL A 99 -3.35 10.71 -20.93
CA VAL A 99 -2.30 11.24 -21.80
C VAL A 99 -1.11 11.45 -20.89
N SER A 100 0.03 10.83 -21.20
CA SER A 100 1.26 10.78 -20.40
C SER A 100 1.87 12.14 -19.98
N GLY A 101 1.22 13.25 -20.35
CA GLY A 101 1.56 14.62 -19.98
C GLY A 101 1.33 14.93 -18.50
N ALA A 102 0.09 14.90 -18.00
CA ALA A 102 -0.22 15.36 -16.65
C ALA A 102 0.50 14.54 -15.56
N ALA A 103 0.36 13.21 -15.59
CA ALA A 103 0.97 12.32 -14.60
C ALA A 103 2.49 12.44 -14.52
N SER A 104 3.16 12.80 -15.62
CA SER A 104 4.62 13.01 -15.66
C SER A 104 5.00 14.44 -15.27
N ARG A 105 4.25 15.47 -15.68
CA ARG A 105 4.50 16.87 -15.28
C ARG A 105 4.33 17.07 -13.77
N LEU A 106 3.36 16.37 -13.17
CA LEU A 106 3.10 16.46 -11.73
C LEU A 106 4.01 15.54 -10.91
N GLU A 107 4.90 14.75 -11.51
CA GLU A 107 5.77 13.81 -10.79
C GLU A 107 6.59 14.49 -9.69
N HIS A 108 7.22 15.63 -9.99
CA HIS A 108 8.01 16.36 -8.99
C HIS A 108 7.15 16.87 -7.83
N VAL A 109 5.96 17.41 -8.14
CA VAL A 109 5.00 17.90 -7.13
C VAL A 109 4.57 16.74 -6.23
N ILE A 110 4.18 15.60 -6.83
CA ILE A 110 3.72 14.41 -6.12
C ILE A 110 4.81 13.85 -5.20
N ARG A 111 6.06 13.79 -5.66
CA ARG A 111 7.19 13.31 -4.84
C ARG A 111 7.55 14.23 -3.68
N ASN A 112 7.20 15.52 -3.74
CA ASN A 112 7.42 16.47 -2.65
C ASN A 112 6.33 16.39 -1.56
N LEU A 113 5.22 15.69 -1.80
CA LEU A 113 4.13 15.52 -0.83
C LEU A 113 4.46 14.46 0.24
N GLY A 114 5.47 13.63 -0.01
CA GLY A 114 5.89 12.53 0.85
C GLY A 114 6.34 11.31 0.04
N PRO A 115 6.49 10.13 0.67
CA PRO A 115 6.79 8.88 -0.02
C PRO A 115 5.78 8.60 -1.14
N ALA A 116 6.25 8.51 -2.37
CA ALA A 116 5.39 8.37 -3.55
C ALA A 116 5.98 7.43 -4.60
N PHE A 117 5.13 6.63 -5.25
CA PHE A 117 5.50 5.76 -6.36
C PHE A 117 4.37 5.62 -7.39
N ARG A 118 4.74 5.31 -8.64
CA ARG A 118 3.77 4.98 -9.70
C ARG A 118 3.30 3.55 -9.54
N VAL A 119 1.98 3.38 -9.47
CA VAL A 119 1.32 2.07 -9.54
C VAL A 119 1.16 1.65 -11.01
N THR A 120 0.75 2.60 -11.85
CA THR A 120 0.71 2.52 -13.32
C THR A 120 1.11 3.87 -13.91
N ASP A 121 1.16 4.00 -15.24
CA ASP A 121 1.58 5.25 -15.90
C ASP A 121 0.75 6.47 -15.51
N ASN A 122 -0.52 6.26 -15.18
CA ASN A 122 -1.50 7.29 -14.84
C ASN A 122 -1.97 7.24 -13.38
N VAL A 123 -1.42 6.36 -12.54
CA VAL A 123 -1.81 6.22 -11.13
C VAL A 123 -0.59 6.35 -10.22
N TRP A 124 -0.68 7.27 -9.28
CA TRP A 124 0.31 7.48 -8.22
C TRP A 124 -0.24 7.06 -6.86
N ALA A 125 0.56 6.37 -6.08
CA ALA A 125 0.35 6.17 -4.65
C ALA A 125 1.24 7.14 -3.87
N VAL A 126 0.67 7.84 -2.89
CA VAL A 126 1.35 8.85 -2.07
C VAL A 126 0.96 8.68 -0.61
N SER A 127 1.94 8.65 0.28
CA SER A 127 1.71 8.85 1.72
C SER A 127 2.02 10.30 2.07
N SER A 128 1.07 11.02 2.66
CA SER A 128 1.21 12.45 2.95
C SER A 128 0.41 12.88 4.18
N ASP A 129 0.86 13.94 4.84
CA ASP A 129 0.15 14.64 5.93
C ASP A 129 -0.96 15.58 5.42
N GLN A 130 -1.04 15.76 4.10
CA GLN A 130 -2.03 16.63 3.48
C GLN A 130 -3.45 16.09 3.65
N THR A 131 -4.42 17.01 3.71
CA THR A 131 -5.83 16.66 3.58
C THR A 131 -6.18 16.36 2.13
N LEU A 132 -7.28 15.65 1.88
CA LEU A 132 -7.78 15.39 0.52
C LEU A 132 -8.00 16.68 -0.29
N MET A 133 -8.50 17.73 0.36
CA MET A 133 -8.65 19.06 -0.24
C MET A 133 -7.31 19.77 -0.46
N GLY A 134 -6.38 19.65 0.50
CA GLY A 134 -5.02 20.19 0.37
C GLY A 134 -4.30 19.58 -0.84
N LEU A 135 -4.36 18.25 -0.99
CA LEU A 135 -3.78 17.54 -2.13
C LEU A 135 -4.38 18.04 -3.45
N LYS A 136 -5.72 18.14 -3.55
CA LYS A 136 -6.38 18.68 -4.74
C LYS A 136 -5.88 20.09 -5.05
N ASN A 137 -5.86 20.98 -4.07
CA ASN A 137 -5.45 22.37 -4.27
C ASN A 137 -4.00 22.52 -4.71
N LEU A 138 -3.11 21.61 -4.28
CA LEU A 138 -1.72 21.55 -4.73
C LEU A 138 -1.58 21.05 -6.17
N LEU A 139 -2.41 20.11 -6.60
CA LEU A 139 -2.35 19.54 -7.95
C LEU A 139 -3.04 20.45 -9.00
N THR A 140 -4.12 21.15 -8.63
CA THR A 140 -4.95 21.94 -9.55
C THR A 140 -4.18 22.95 -10.41
N PRO A 141 -3.23 23.75 -9.88
CA PRO A 141 -2.48 24.71 -10.69
C PRO A 141 -1.64 24.08 -11.82
N HIS A 142 -1.35 22.78 -11.73
CA HIS A 142 -0.52 22.05 -12.69
C HIS A 142 -1.35 21.29 -13.73
N LEU A 143 -2.68 21.33 -13.61
CA LEU A 143 -3.61 20.66 -14.51
C LEU A 143 -4.19 21.64 -15.53
N GLN A 144 -4.32 21.17 -16.76
CA GLN A 144 -5.07 21.88 -17.78
C GLN A 144 -6.58 21.75 -17.52
N VAL A 145 -7.37 22.68 -18.07
CA VAL A 145 -8.84 22.76 -17.87
C VAL A 145 -9.57 21.46 -18.20
N ARG A 146 -9.05 20.67 -19.14
CA ARG A 146 -9.64 19.40 -19.60
C ARG A 146 -8.89 18.16 -19.12
N GLU A 147 -7.94 18.31 -18.21
CA GLU A 147 -7.23 17.16 -17.62
C GLU A 147 -7.97 16.71 -16.36
N PRO A 148 -8.77 15.64 -16.42
CA PRO A 148 -9.44 15.09 -15.25
C PRO A 148 -8.43 14.46 -14.29
N VAL A 149 -8.71 14.62 -13.00
CA VAL A 149 -8.00 13.91 -11.94
C VAL A 149 -9.01 13.42 -10.91
N PHE A 150 -8.80 12.20 -10.46
CA PHE A 150 -9.56 11.56 -9.39
C PHE A 150 -8.60 11.21 -8.25
N ILE A 151 -8.93 11.65 -7.04
CA ILE A 151 -8.08 11.48 -5.86
C ILE A 151 -8.87 10.67 -4.83
N VAL A 152 -8.27 9.61 -4.32
CA VAL A 152 -8.84 8.76 -3.27
C VAL A 152 -7.98 8.87 -2.02
N ASP A 153 -8.60 9.25 -0.90
CA ASP A 153 -8.05 9.03 0.44
C ASP A 153 -8.41 7.59 0.84
N SER A 154 -7.46 6.66 0.63
CA SER A 154 -7.66 5.24 0.92
C SER A 154 -7.68 4.93 2.42
N THR A 155 -7.16 5.83 3.24
CA THR A 155 -7.14 5.68 4.68
C THR A 155 -8.49 6.02 5.30
N ARG A 156 -9.15 7.07 4.80
CA ARG A 156 -10.42 7.59 5.34
C ARG A 156 -11.65 7.28 4.46
N GLY A 157 -11.46 6.60 3.34
CA GLY A 157 -12.56 6.21 2.44
C GLY A 157 -13.25 7.38 1.77
N ARG A 158 -12.52 8.47 1.49
CA ARG A 158 -13.05 9.68 0.83
C ARG A 158 -12.48 9.84 -0.56
N SER A 159 -13.18 10.55 -1.42
CA SER A 159 -12.69 10.83 -2.78
C SER A 159 -13.11 12.21 -3.25
N ILE A 160 -12.29 12.80 -4.12
CA ILE A 160 -12.58 14.06 -4.79
C ILE A 160 -12.12 13.98 -6.24
N TRP A 161 -12.84 14.63 -7.14
CA TRP A 161 -12.52 14.64 -8.56
C TRP A 161 -12.73 16.02 -9.17
N GLN A 162 -12.06 16.29 -10.27
CA GLN A 162 -12.24 17.52 -11.05
C GLN A 162 -12.00 17.30 -12.55
N ASN A 163 -12.44 18.27 -13.35
CA ASN A 163 -12.28 18.33 -14.81
C ASN A 163 -12.83 17.12 -15.60
N PHE A 164 -13.68 16.30 -14.97
CA PHE A 164 -14.44 15.26 -15.66
C PHE A 164 -15.60 15.87 -16.48
N PRO A 165 -15.84 15.41 -17.72
CA PRO A 165 -17.02 15.71 -18.50
C PRO A 165 -18.34 15.53 -17.73
N PRO A 166 -19.40 16.30 -18.05
CA PRO A 166 -20.67 16.27 -17.33
C PRO A 166 -21.27 14.87 -17.16
N GLU A 167 -21.20 14.02 -18.20
CA GLU A 167 -21.73 12.65 -18.13
C GLU A 167 -21.03 11.80 -17.06
N GLN A 168 -19.69 11.81 -17.03
CA GLN A 168 -18.91 11.09 -16.04
C GLN A 168 -19.08 11.70 -14.66
N HIS A 169 -19.14 13.03 -14.58
CA HIS A 169 -19.41 13.74 -13.34
C HIS A 169 -20.73 13.32 -12.69
N SER A 170 -21.81 13.25 -13.47
CA SER A 170 -23.12 12.77 -12.99
C SER A 170 -23.09 11.32 -12.52
N LYS A 171 -22.36 10.44 -13.23
CA LYS A 171 -22.18 9.03 -12.83
C LYS A 171 -21.45 8.91 -11.48
N MET A 172 -20.39 9.69 -11.26
CA MET A 172 -19.63 9.70 -10.00
C MET A 172 -20.47 10.24 -8.84
N ILE A 173 -21.17 11.37 -9.03
CA ILE A 173 -22.11 11.91 -8.04
C ILE A 173 -23.11 10.82 -7.62
N LYS A 174 -23.75 10.14 -8.58
CA LYS A 174 -24.75 9.10 -8.30
C LYS A 174 -24.18 7.90 -7.53
N ALA A 175 -22.90 7.58 -7.71
CA ALA A 175 -22.27 6.42 -7.10
C ALA A 175 -21.64 6.71 -5.71
N TRP A 176 -21.19 7.94 -5.46
CA TRP A 176 -20.48 8.31 -4.22
C TRP A 176 -21.29 9.17 -3.23
N LEU A 177 -22.42 9.76 -3.64
CA LEU A 177 -23.34 10.34 -2.67
C LEU A 177 -24.05 9.22 -1.89
N PRO A 178 -24.15 9.32 -0.56
CA PRO A 178 -25.01 8.43 0.21
C PRO A 178 -26.45 8.56 -0.31
N ARG A 179 -27.10 7.42 -0.55
CA ARG A 179 -28.55 7.37 -0.79
C ARG A 179 -29.31 7.69 0.47
#